data_AF-A0A7C5WSP7-F1
#
_entry.id   AF-A0A7C5WSP7-F1
#
_cell.length_a   1.000
_cell.length_b   1.000
_cell.length_c   1.000
_cell.angle_alpha   90.00
_cell.angle_beta   90.00
_cell.angle_gamma   90.00
#
_symmetry.space_group_name_H-M   'P 1'
#
loop_
_entity.id
_entity.type
_entity.pdbx_description
1 polymer ?
#
loop_
_entity_poly.entity_id
_entity_poly.type
_entity_poly.pdbx_seq_one_letter_code
_entity_poly.pdbx_strand_id
1 'polypeptide(L)'
;MRTAGLRRFVARLVRVYGQAHVPFFAASLAYYALFSLLPLLLLIVGVFGLMLESRPDLEQAFMLQIEHLAQNLFPTSASVGETVTQALRKGAASATLTSVLVLGWTA
;
A
#
# COMPACT_ATOMS: atom_id res chain seq x y z
N MET A 1 29.45 -34.30 13.70
CA MET A 1 29.86 -33.78 12.37
C MET A 1 28.84 -32.88 11.66
N ARG A 2 27.52 -33.01 11.91
CA ARG A 2 26.46 -32.24 11.20
C ARG A 2 26.42 -30.72 11.49
N THR A 3 26.77 -30.31 12.71
CA THR A 3 26.70 -28.91 13.16
C THR A 3 27.80 -28.00 12.58
N ALA A 4 28.99 -28.56 12.31
CA ALA A 4 30.10 -27.83 11.71
C ALA A 4 29.82 -27.45 10.24
N GLY A 5 29.10 -28.31 9.51
CA GLY A 5 28.65 -28.02 8.15
C GLY A 5 27.62 -26.89 8.10
N LEU A 6 26.63 -26.92 9.00
CA LEU A 6 25.62 -25.87 9.11
C LEU A 6 26.23 -24.50 9.44
N ARG A 7 27.17 -24.45 10.39
CA ARG A 7 27.84 -23.18 10.76
C ARG A 7 28.63 -22.58 9.59
N ARG A 8 29.33 -23.41 8.82
CA ARG A 8 30.07 -22.97 7.63
C ARG A 8 29.14 -22.51 6.51
N PHE A 9 28.01 -23.19 6.33
CA PHE A 9 26.99 -22.81 5.35
C PHE A 9 26.35 -21.45 5.69
N VAL A 10 25.92 -21.26 6.94
CA VAL A 10 25.37 -19.99 7.42
C VAL A 10 26.40 -18.86 7.32
N ALA A 11 27.65 -19.09 7.74
CA ALA A 11 28.70 -18.09 7.61
C ALA A 11 28.98 -17.70 6.14
N ARG A 12 28.90 -18.66 5.22
CA ARG A 12 29.03 -18.39 3.77
C ARG A 12 27.84 -17.59 3.25
N LEU A 13 26.62 -17.94 3.64
CA LEU A 13 25.41 -17.19 3.28
C LEU A 13 25.47 -15.74 3.75
N VAL A 14 25.80 -15.50 5.02
CA VAL A 14 25.95 -14.15 5.59
C VAL A 14 27.02 -13.36 4.84
N ARG A 15 28.14 -13.99 4.51
CA ARG A 15 29.21 -13.34 3.75
C ARG A 15 28.77 -12.96 2.34
N VAL A 16 28.12 -13.87 1.62
CA VAL A 16 27.61 -13.62 0.26
C VAL A 16 26.52 -12.55 0.28
N TYR A 17 25.61 -12.61 1.25
CA TYR A 17 24.54 -11.63 1.45
C TYR A 17 25.09 -10.21 1.70
N GLY A 18 26.17 -10.09 2.50
CA GLY A 18 26.87 -8.83 2.70
C GLY A 18 27.63 -8.35 1.46
N GLN A 19 28.35 -9.23 0.75
CA GLN A 19 29.11 -8.88 -0.45
C GLN A 19 28.23 -8.44 -1.62
N ALA A 20 27.04 -9.03 -1.75
CA ALA A 20 26.08 -8.68 -2.79
C ALA A 20 25.32 -7.38 -2.48
N HIS A 21 25.66 -6.66 -1.40
CA HIS A 21 25.01 -5.41 -0.99
C HIS A 21 23.48 -5.53 -0.91
N VAL A 22 22.97 -6.73 -0.63
CA VAL A 22 21.53 -7.03 -0.63
C VAL A 22 20.77 -6.13 0.36
N PRO A 23 21.29 -5.85 1.58
CA PRO A 23 20.63 -4.89 2.48
C PRO A 23 20.49 -3.49 1.88
N PHE A 24 21.49 -3.03 1.14
CA PHE A 24 21.46 -1.71 0.51
C PHE A 24 20.38 -1.67 -0.57
N PHE A 25 20.35 -2.62 -1.49
CA PHE A 25 19.31 -2.68 -2.53
C PHE A 25 17.91 -2.88 -1.96
N ALA A 26 17.77 -3.71 -0.93
CA ALA A 26 16.50 -3.89 -0.22
C ALA A 26 16.04 -2.59 0.45
N ALA A 27 16.97 -1.85 1.08
CA ALA A 27 16.67 -0.54 1.66
C ALA A 27 16.28 0.48 0.58
N SER A 28 17.01 0.55 -0.54
CA SER A 28 16.68 1.43 -1.67
C SER A 28 15.29 1.13 -2.23
N LEU A 29 14.95 -0.14 -2.40
CA LEU A 29 13.62 -0.56 -2.86
C LEU A 29 12.53 -0.19 -1.83
N ALA A 30 12.80 -0.40 -0.54
CA ALA A 30 11.88 -0.04 0.52
C ALA A 30 11.65 1.48 0.60
N TYR A 31 12.72 2.28 0.49
CA TYR A 31 12.62 3.74 0.48
C TYR A 31 11.88 4.24 -0.76
N TYR A 32 12.13 3.68 -1.93
CA TYR A 32 11.36 3.98 -3.14
C TYR A 32 9.87 3.64 -2.97
N ALA A 33 9.55 2.46 -2.41
CA ALA A 33 8.18 2.08 -2.14
C ALA A 33 7.51 3.01 -1.12
N LEU A 34 8.20 3.40 -0.06
CA LEU A 34 7.65 4.21 1.03
C LEU A 34 7.46 5.68 0.65
N PHE A 35 8.40 6.26 -0.11
CA PHE A 35 8.41 7.69 -0.41
C PHE A 35 7.87 8.05 -1.80
N SER A 36 7.80 7.08 -2.72
CA SER A 36 7.21 7.30 -4.04
C SER A 36 5.92 6.50 -4.22
N LEU A 37 6.00 5.18 -4.10
CA LEU A 37 4.90 4.30 -4.51
C LEU A 37 3.69 4.44 -3.57
N LEU A 38 3.91 4.43 -2.26
CA LEU A 38 2.86 4.60 -1.25
C LEU A 38 2.16 5.97 -1.36
N PRO A 39 2.89 7.11 -1.40
CA PRO A 39 2.27 8.42 -1.66
C PRO A 39 1.51 8.46 -2.97
N LEU A 40 2.05 7.88 -4.05
CA LEU A 40 1.36 7.84 -5.34
C LEU A 40 0.04 7.06 -5.25
N LEU A 41 0.01 5.92 -4.56
CA LEU A 41 -1.22 5.16 -4.32
C LEU A 41 -2.23 5.98 -3.51
N LEU A 42 -1.79 6.61 -2.42
CA LEU A 42 -2.65 7.45 -1.59
C LEU A 42 -3.19 8.66 -2.36
N LEU A 43 -2.39 9.26 -3.23
CA LEU A 43 -2.81 10.33 -4.13
C LEU A 43 -3.92 9.85 -5.07
N ILE A 44 -3.73 8.72 -5.74
CA ILE A 44 -4.72 8.14 -6.66
C ILE A 44 -6.04 7.89 -5.93
N VAL A 45 -5.98 7.23 -4.77
CA VAL A 45 -7.15 6.91 -3.95
C VAL A 45 -7.83 8.19 -3.44
N GLY A 46 -7.06 9.18 -3.02
CA GLY A 46 -7.59 10.44 -2.52
C GLY A 46 -8.27 11.28 -3.62
N VAL A 47 -7.66 11.38 -4.81
CA VAL A 47 -8.27 12.02 -5.98
C VAL A 47 -9.57 11.31 -6.38
N PHE A 48 -9.56 9.98 -6.36
CA PHE A 48 -10.77 9.19 -6.61
C PHE A 48 -11.87 9.49 -5.57
N GLY A 49 -11.53 9.57 -4.28
CA GLY A 49 -12.46 9.95 -3.21
C GLY A 49 -13.06 11.35 -3.42
N LEU A 50 -12.26 12.33 -3.84
CA LEU A 50 -12.74 13.68 -4.17
C LEU A 50 -13.69 13.68 -5.38
N MET A 51 -13.42 12.84 -6.39
CA MET A 51 -14.33 12.66 -7.52
C MET A 51 -15.66 12.04 -7.11
N LEU A 52 -15.63 11.09 -6.17
CA LEU A 52 -16.82 10.45 -5.61
C LEU A 52 -17.69 11.45 -4.84
N GLU A 53 -17.08 12.26 -3.97
CA GLU A 53 -17.80 13.31 -3.23
C GLU A 53 -18.45 14.36 -4.14
N SER A 54 -17.84 14.64 -5.28
CA SER A 54 -18.37 15.60 -6.26
C SER A 54 -19.51 15.04 -7.11
N ARG A 55 -19.74 13.72 -7.13
CA ARG A 55 -20.67 13.03 -8.03
C ARG A 55 -21.44 11.90 -7.32
N PRO A 56 -22.61 12.20 -6.72
CA PRO A 56 -23.37 11.21 -5.94
C PRO A 56 -23.80 9.99 -6.76
N ASP A 57 -24.02 10.13 -8.07
CA ASP A 57 -24.37 9.02 -8.95
C ASP A 57 -23.22 7.99 -9.08
N LEU A 58 -21.96 8.46 -9.12
CA LEU A 58 -20.78 7.59 -9.15
C LEU A 58 -20.55 6.91 -7.80
N GLU A 59 -20.82 7.61 -6.70
CA GLU A 59 -20.72 7.05 -5.35
C GLU A 59 -21.68 5.87 -5.17
N GLN A 60 -22.94 6.02 -5.58
CA GLN A 60 -23.93 4.95 -5.50
C GLN A 60 -23.55 3.74 -6.36
N ALA A 61 -23.12 3.97 -7.61
CA ALA A 61 -22.69 2.89 -8.50
C ALA A 61 -21.47 2.14 -7.94
N PHE A 62 -20.50 2.87 -7.37
CA PHE A 62 -19.31 2.29 -6.74
C PHE A 62 -19.65 1.47 -5.50
N MET A 63 -20.54 1.96 -4.64
CA MET A 63 -21.01 1.26 -3.45
C MET A 63 -21.66 -0.08 -3.77
N LEU A 64 -22.57 -0.10 -4.75
CA LEU A 64 -23.25 -1.32 -5.20
C LEU A 64 -22.23 -2.35 -5.73
N GLN A 65 -21.24 -1.88 -6.50
CA GLN A 65 -20.22 -2.76 -7.06
C GLN A 65 -19.31 -3.34 -5.96
N ILE A 66 -18.90 -2.52 -4.98
CA ILE A 66 -18.10 -2.97 -3.85
C ILE A 66 -18.87 -3.95 -2.97
N GLU A 67 -20.15 -3.71 -2.71
CA GLU A 67 -20.98 -4.62 -1.94
C GLU A 67 -21.09 -5.98 -2.62
N HIS A 68 -21.33 -6.01 -3.94
CA HIS A 68 -21.38 -7.25 -4.71
C HIS A 68 -20.03 -8.01 -4.68
N LEU A 69 -18.91 -7.30 -4.81
CA LEU A 69 -17.57 -7.91 -4.69
C LEU A 69 -17.30 -8.41 -3.28
N ALA A 70 -17.68 -7.65 -2.25
CA ALA A 70 -17.50 -8.00 -0.85
C ALA A 70 -18.34 -9.21 -0.46
N GLN A 71 -19.59 -9.32 -0.91
CA GLN A 71 -20.44 -10.49 -0.67
C GLN A 71 -19.89 -11.75 -1.34
N ASN A 72 -19.28 -11.61 -2.53
CA ASN A 72 -18.66 -12.72 -3.25
C ASN A 72 -17.32 -13.20 -2.62
N LEU A 73 -16.55 -12.29 -2.02
CA LEU A 73 -15.23 -12.59 -1.45
C LEU A 73 -15.28 -12.83 0.08
N PHE A 74 -16.21 -12.19 0.78
CA PHE A 74 -16.35 -12.17 2.23
C PHE A 74 -17.84 -12.18 2.63
N PRO A 75 -18.51 -13.35 2.61
CA PRO A 75 -19.95 -13.47 2.82
C PRO A 75 -20.48 -13.02 4.21
N THR A 76 -19.60 -12.62 5.15
CA THR A 76 -19.92 -12.50 6.59
C THR A 76 -19.76 -11.08 7.15
N SER A 77 -19.48 -10.05 6.35
CA SER A 77 -19.33 -8.67 6.84
C SER A 77 -20.21 -7.69 6.06
N ALA A 78 -21.44 -7.49 6.54
CA ALA A 78 -22.47 -6.66 5.91
C ALA A 78 -22.21 -5.14 5.90
N SER A 79 -21.04 -4.66 6.35
CA SER A 79 -20.77 -3.20 6.49
C SER A 79 -19.42 -2.74 5.93
N VAL A 80 -18.79 -3.54 5.05
CA VAL A 80 -17.49 -3.19 4.44
C VAL A 80 -17.60 -1.96 3.54
N GLY A 81 -18.69 -1.82 2.78
CA GLY A 81 -18.92 -0.69 1.87
C GLY A 81 -18.86 0.66 2.59
N GLU A 82 -19.71 0.84 3.61
CA GLU A 82 -19.77 2.07 4.41
C GLU A 82 -18.45 2.40 5.11
N THR A 83 -17.77 1.38 5.66
CA THR A 83 -16.49 1.57 6.35
C THR A 83 -15.41 2.05 5.39
N VAL A 84 -15.33 1.43 4.20
CA VAL A 84 -14.36 1.79 3.16
C VAL A 84 -14.64 3.19 2.62
N THR A 85 -15.88 3.54 2.31
CA THR A 85 -16.22 4.87 1.81
C THR A 85 -16.05 5.97 2.86
N GLN A 86 -16.34 5.70 4.14
CA GLN A 86 -16.11 6.68 5.20
C GLN A 86 -14.62 6.93 5.43
N ALA A 87 -13.80 5.87 5.37
CA ALA A 87 -12.34 5.98 5.43
C ALA A 87 -11.78 6.75 4.21
N LEU A 88 -12.29 6.46 3.01
CA LEU A 88 -11.94 7.17 1.78
C LEU A 88 -12.27 8.66 1.89
N ARG A 89 -13.49 9.01 2.32
CA ARG A 89 -13.95 10.40 2.34
C ARG A 89 -13.28 11.25 3.42
N LYS A 90 -13.13 10.73 4.64
CA LYS A 90 -12.45 11.46 5.75
C LYS A 90 -10.93 11.51 5.57
N GLY A 91 -10.35 10.49 4.94
CA GLY A 91 -8.91 10.38 4.72
C GLY A 91 -8.41 10.99 3.41
N ALA A 92 -9.26 11.14 2.39
CA ALA A 92 -8.84 11.51 1.03
C ALA A 92 -8.13 12.86 0.99
N ALA A 93 -8.67 13.91 1.61
CA ALA A 93 -8.09 15.24 1.53
C ALA A 93 -6.71 15.31 2.21
N SER A 94 -6.59 14.76 3.42
CA SER A 94 -5.32 14.74 4.17
C SER A 94 -4.30 13.79 3.54
N ALA A 95 -4.72 12.62 3.05
CA ALA A 95 -3.86 11.68 2.34
C ALA A 95 -3.37 12.26 1.00
N THR A 96 -4.23 12.95 0.24
CA THR A 96 -3.84 13.62 -1.02
C THR A 96 -2.84 14.74 -0.76
N LEU A 97 -3.12 15.64 0.20
CA LEU A 97 -2.22 16.73 0.57
C LEU A 97 -0.85 16.21 1.02
N THR A 98 -0.83 15.22 1.92
CA THR A 98 0.41 14.61 2.40
C THR A 98 1.16 13.95 1.25
N SER A 99 0.46 13.29 0.33
CA SER A 99 1.09 12.63 -0.81
C SER A 99 1.67 13.60 -1.83
N VAL A 100 0.96 14.69 -2.16
CA VAL A 100 1.49 15.76 -3.03
C VAL A 100 2.75 16.37 -2.41
N LEU A 101 2.73 16.65 -1.11
CA LEU A 101 3.87 17.22 -0.39
C LEU A 101 5.07 16.28 -0.40
N VAL A 102 4.87 14.99 -0.09
CA VAL A 102 5.96 14.00 -0.10
C VAL A 102 6.51 13.82 -1.51
N LEU A 103 5.65 13.60 -2.50
CA LEU A 103 6.08 13.40 -3.89
C LEU A 103 6.81 14.62 -4.44
N GLY A 104 6.25 15.81 -4.25
CA GLY A 104 6.85 17.07 -4.70
C GLY A 104 8.16 17.41 -3.99
N TRP A 105 8.36 16.92 -2.77
CA TRP A 105 9.64 17.03 -2.06
C TRP A 105 10.67 15.99 -2.54
N THR A 106 10.22 14.81 -2.96
CA THR A 106 11.09 13.71 -3.38
C THR A 106 11.45 13.73 -4.88
N ALA A 107 10.76 14.56 -5.66
CA ALA A 107 10.98 14.76 -7.10
C ALA A 107 12.13 15.75 -7.37
#